data_AF-A0AAV4JWC2-F1
#
_entry.id   AF-A0AAV4JWC2-F1
#
_cell.length_a   1.000
_cell.length_b   1.000
_cell.length_c   1.000
_cell.angle_alpha   90.00
_cell.angle_beta   90.00
_cell.angle_gamma   90.00
#
_symmetry.space_group_name_H-M   'P 1'
#
loop_
_entity.id
_entity.type
_entity.pdbx_description
1 polymer ?
#
loop_
_entity_poly.entity_id
_entity_poly.type
_entity_poly.pdbx_seq_one_letter_code
_entity_poly.pdbx_strand_id
1 'polypeptide(L)'
;MKSNVFLVFPSAGVPDNKSWLTVYASWGGVDPCSTIRRRSVCIFAPEDLPVLLARREIFANKFYITHFPVTLHCLDQMLYNLTVSGRTRDLTAYRTFPHVL
;
A
#
# COMPACT_ATOMS: atom_id res chain seq x y z
N MET A 1 -14.51 -11.70 8.76
CA MET A 1 -13.57 -11.03 9.68
C MET A 1 -13.37 -9.59 9.23
N LYS A 2 -13.78 -8.61 10.04
CA LYS A 2 -13.54 -7.18 9.80
C LYS A 2 -12.32 -6.77 10.65
N SER A 3 -11.13 -6.77 10.07
CA SER A 3 -9.96 -6.19 10.72
C SER A 3 -10.01 -4.68 10.50
N ASN A 4 -10.46 -3.96 11.52
CA ASN A 4 -10.38 -2.50 11.58
C ASN A 4 -8.96 -2.12 11.99
N VAL A 5 -8.17 -1.58 11.06
CA VAL A 5 -7.03 -0.71 11.39
C VAL A 5 -7.43 0.67 10.91
N PHE A 6 -7.92 1.48 11.86
CA PHE A 6 -8.37 2.84 11.64
C PHE A 6 -7.29 3.79 12.13
N LEU A 7 -6.52 4.35 11.20
CA LEU A 7 -5.99 5.72 11.21
C LEU A 7 -5.63 6.09 9.76
N VAL A 8 -6.58 6.66 9.01
CA VAL A 8 -6.28 7.25 7.70
C VAL A 8 -6.72 8.71 7.74
N PHE A 9 -5.76 9.61 7.92
CA PHE A 9 -5.98 11.04 7.70
C PHE A 9 -6.11 11.30 6.19
N PRO A 10 -7.16 12.00 5.73
CA PRO A 10 -7.34 12.30 4.32
C PRO A 10 -6.41 13.46 3.95
N SER A 11 -5.18 13.16 3.55
CA SER A 11 -4.34 14.14 2.89
C SER A 11 -4.18 13.73 1.43
N ALA A 12 -4.98 14.36 0.57
CA ALA A 12 -4.61 14.54 -0.82
C ALA A 12 -3.29 15.32 -0.85
N GLY A 13 -2.27 14.76 -1.48
CA GLY A 13 -0.92 15.34 -1.51
C GLY A 13 0.05 14.47 -2.30
N VAL A 14 1.10 15.09 -2.83
CA VAL A 14 2.20 14.42 -3.56
C VAL A 14 2.77 13.30 -2.68
N PRO A 15 2.82 12.04 -3.15
CA PRO A 15 3.22 10.90 -2.32
C PRO A 15 4.62 11.07 -1.71
N ASP A 16 5.54 11.74 -2.41
CA ASP A 16 6.90 12.01 -1.93
C ASP A 16 7.00 13.15 -0.90
N ASN A 17 5.93 13.89 -0.62
CA ASN A 17 5.92 15.02 0.31
C ASN A 17 5.02 14.79 1.55
N LYS A 18 4.60 13.54 1.80
CA LYS A 18 3.82 13.19 2.99
C LYS A 18 4.76 12.97 4.17
N SER A 19 4.45 13.61 5.30
CA SER A 19 5.23 13.48 6.54
C SER A 19 5.08 12.11 7.23
N TRP A 20 4.14 11.27 6.77
CA TRP A 20 3.91 9.93 7.27
C TRP A 20 4.00 8.88 6.16
N LEU A 21 4.52 7.69 6.52
CA LEU A 21 4.82 6.61 5.59
C LEU A 21 3.97 5.35 5.83
N THR A 22 2.97 5.46 6.69
CA THR A 22 2.33 4.30 7.30
C THR A 22 1.45 3.55 6.31
N VAL A 23 0.47 4.21 5.68
CA VAL A 23 -0.55 3.53 4.87
C VAL A 23 -0.83 4.30 3.58
N TYR A 24 -0.77 3.60 2.44
CA TYR A 24 -1.29 4.07 1.16
C TYR A 24 -2.74 3.64 0.97
N ALA A 25 -3.61 4.57 0.61
CA ALA A 25 -4.96 4.28 0.14
C ALA A 25 -5.23 5.08 -1.13
N SER A 26 -5.67 4.39 -2.19
CA SER A 26 -6.05 5.03 -3.46
C SER A 26 -7.46 5.57 -3.33
N TRP A 27 -7.59 6.90 -3.27
CA TRP A 27 -8.87 7.59 -3.13
C TRP A 27 -9.48 7.91 -4.51
N GLY A 28 -10.80 7.84 -4.59
CA GLY A 28 -11.55 8.17 -5.80
C GLY A 28 -11.35 9.62 -6.20
N GLY A 29 -11.03 9.85 -7.48
CA GLY A 29 -10.87 11.18 -8.08
C GLY A 29 -9.42 11.66 -8.23
N VAL A 30 -8.43 10.97 -7.63
CA VAL A 30 -7.02 11.39 -7.67
C VAL A 30 -6.09 10.29 -8.19
N ASP A 31 -6.23 9.07 -7.68
CA ASP A 31 -5.36 7.95 -8.04
C ASP A 31 -6.03 7.01 -9.06
N PRO A 32 -5.28 6.42 -10.02
CA PRO A 32 -5.79 5.34 -10.85
C PRO A 32 -6.15 4.12 -9.97
N CYS A 33 -7.17 3.39 -10.40
CA CYS A 33 -7.59 2.13 -9.79
C CYS A 33 -8.06 1.25 -10.92
N SER A 34 -7.43 0.10 -11.09
CA SER A 34 -7.74 -0.80 -12.19
C SER A 34 -9.07 -1.54 -11.97
N THR A 35 -9.61 -1.51 -10.75
CA THR A 35 -10.84 -2.25 -10.40
C THR A 35 -11.89 -1.44 -9.64
N ILE A 36 -12.59 -2.07 -8.69
CA ILE A 36 -13.80 -1.56 -8.05
C ILE A 36 -13.41 -0.67 -6.87
N ARG A 37 -14.06 0.48 -6.78
CA ARG A 37 -14.00 1.34 -5.59
C ARG A 37 -15.17 1.05 -4.66
N ARG A 38 -14.91 0.94 -3.36
CA ARG A 38 -15.94 0.86 -2.32
C ARG A 38 -15.75 1.99 -1.31
N ARG A 39 -16.78 2.84 -1.20
CA ARG A 39 -16.77 4.08 -0.40
C ARG A 39 -15.58 4.98 -0.79
N SER A 40 -15.45 5.26 -2.08
CA SER A 40 -14.41 6.13 -2.64
C SER A 40 -12.96 5.70 -2.39
N VAL A 41 -12.70 4.42 -2.12
CA VAL A 41 -11.33 3.88 -2.03
C VAL A 41 -11.22 2.64 -2.90
N CYS A 42 -10.09 2.51 -3.60
CA CYS A 42 -9.76 1.38 -4.46
C CYS A 42 -9.60 0.09 -3.66
N ILE A 43 -10.11 -0.99 -4.23
CA ILE A 43 -9.76 -2.35 -3.84
C ILE A 43 -8.62 -2.77 -4.77
N PHE A 44 -7.47 -3.15 -4.23
CA PHE A 44 -6.33 -3.51 -5.07
C PHE A 44 -6.50 -4.88 -5.74
N ALA A 45 -6.15 -4.92 -7.02
CA ALA A 45 -6.10 -6.13 -7.83
C ALA A 45 -4.65 -6.48 -8.22
N PRO A 46 -4.40 -7.63 -8.86
CA PRO A 46 -3.05 -8.06 -9.23
C PRO A 46 -2.30 -7.02 -10.08
N GLU A 47 -3.03 -6.32 -10.94
CA GLU A 47 -2.52 -5.29 -11.85
C GLU A 47 -2.02 -4.03 -11.12
N ASP A 48 -2.51 -3.78 -9.89
CA ASP A 48 -2.13 -2.61 -9.11
C ASP A 48 -0.88 -2.87 -8.24
N LEU A 49 -0.42 -4.12 -8.09
CA LEU A 49 0.77 -4.45 -7.28
C LEU A 49 2.02 -3.67 -7.71
N PRO A 50 2.38 -3.55 -9.00
CA PRO A 50 3.58 -2.81 -9.42
C PRO A 50 3.60 -1.36 -8.92
N VAL A 51 2.43 -0.70 -8.85
CA VAL A 51 2.31 0.67 -8.32
C VAL A 51 2.58 0.70 -6.81
N LEU A 52 2.09 -0.30 -6.08
CA LEU A 52 2.36 -0.45 -4.63
C LEU A 52 3.85 -0.75 -4.35
N LEU A 53 4.54 -1.40 -5.31
CA LEU A 53 5.96 -1.74 -5.21
C LEU A 53 6.90 -0.57 -5.50
N ALA A 54 6.47 0.39 -6.31
CA ALA A 54 7.22 1.63 -6.53
C ALA A 54 7.10 2.60 -5.35
N ARG A 55 6.07 2.43 -4.52
CA ARG A 55 5.71 3.31 -3.40
C ARG A 55 6.54 3.02 -2.14
N ARG A 56 6.77 4.04 -1.31
CA ARG A 56 7.60 3.93 -0.09
C ARG A 56 6.79 3.60 1.15
N GLU A 57 5.46 3.64 1.05
CA GLU A 57 4.54 3.31 2.12
C GLU A 57 4.68 1.84 2.55
N ILE A 58 4.55 1.59 3.87
CA ILE A 58 4.75 0.27 4.47
C ILE A 58 3.51 -0.61 4.30
N PHE A 59 2.32 -0.01 4.44
CA PHE A 59 1.04 -0.70 4.32
C PHE A 59 0.21 -0.13 3.17
N ALA A 60 -0.70 -0.94 2.64
CA ALA A 60 -1.66 -0.53 1.62
C ALA A 60 -3.09 -0.92 2.02
N ASN A 61 -4.05 -0.08 1.66
CA ASN A 61 -5.48 -0.25 1.91
C ASN A 61 -6.28 0.12 0.62
N LYS A 62 -7.19 -0.71 0.09
CA LYS A 62 -7.90 -1.85 0.69
C LYS A 62 -7.63 -3.15 -0.07
N PHE A 63 -7.57 -4.28 0.64
CA PHE A 63 -7.59 -5.62 0.03
C PHE A 63 -8.87 -6.36 0.46
N TYR A 64 -9.50 -7.07 -0.48
CA TYR A 64 -10.65 -7.93 -0.19
C TYR A 64 -10.43 -9.33 -0.77
N ILE A 65 -10.32 -10.31 0.13
CA ILE A 65 -10.20 -11.73 -0.24
C ILE A 65 -11.39 -12.23 -1.07
N THR A 66 -12.57 -11.63 -0.88
CA THR A 66 -13.80 -12.02 -1.59
C THR A 66 -13.86 -11.53 -3.03
N HIS A 67 -13.10 -10.49 -3.38
CA HIS A 67 -13.11 -9.91 -4.73
C HIS A 67 -11.88 -10.36 -5.50
N PHE A 68 -10.69 -10.26 -4.90
CA PHE A 68 -9.42 -10.60 -5.55
C PHE A 68 -8.50 -11.37 -4.59
N PRO A 69 -8.75 -12.67 -4.34
CA PRO A 69 -7.90 -13.49 -3.48
C PRO A 69 -6.48 -13.65 -4.06
N VAL A 70 -6.36 -13.65 -5.39
CA VAL A 70 -5.09 -13.74 -6.12
C VAL A 70 -4.14 -12.61 -5.76
N THR A 71 -4.65 -11.39 -5.57
CA THR A 71 -3.83 -10.23 -5.16
C THR A 71 -3.09 -10.50 -3.85
N LEU A 72 -3.79 -11.09 -2.87
CA LEU A 72 -3.20 -11.41 -1.57
C LEU A 72 -2.16 -12.52 -1.70
N HIS A 73 -2.43 -13.55 -2.50
CA HIS A 73 -1.46 -14.63 -2.74
C HIS A 73 -0.19 -14.15 -3.43
N CYS A 74 -0.31 -13.31 -4.47
CA CYS A 74 0.85 -12.75 -5.15
C CYS A 74 1.66 -11.85 -4.23
N LEU A 75 1.00 -11.04 -3.40
CA LEU A 75 1.67 -10.17 -2.43
C LEU A 75 2.43 -11.01 -1.40
N ASP A 76 1.82 -12.08 -0.89
CA ASP A 76 2.43 -12.96 0.12
C ASP A 76 3.64 -13.72 -0.46
N GLN A 77 3.51 -14.30 -1.65
CA GLN A 77 4.62 -14.95 -2.35
C GLN A 77 5.76 -13.98 -2.64
N MET A 78 5.43 -12.75 -3.03
CA MET A 78 6.43 -11.73 -3.28
C MET A 78 7.16 -11.33 -1.99
N LEU A 79 6.43 -11.09 -0.90
CA LEU A 79 7.01 -10.79 0.40
C LEU A 79 7.90 -11.93 0.88
N TYR A 80 7.47 -13.18 0.72
CA TYR A 80 8.27 -14.35 1.01
C TYR A 80 9.56 -14.40 0.17
N ASN A 81 9.49 -14.11 -1.14
CA ASN A 81 10.67 -14.09 -1.98
C ASN A 81 11.65 -12.98 -1.56
N LEU A 82 11.15 -11.80 -1.18
CA LEU A 82 11.97 -10.71 -0.67
C LEU A 82 12.66 -11.07 0.65
N THR A 83 11.97 -11.74 1.57
CA THR A 83 12.55 -12.16 2.85
C THR A 83 13.59 -13.26 2.67
N VAL A 84 13.33 -14.25 1.82
CA VAL A 84 14.29 -15.35 1.54
C VAL A 84 15.51 -14.84 0.77
N SER A 85 15.33 -13.93 -0.19
CA SER A 85 16.45 -13.37 -0.97
C SER A 85 17.27 -12.33 -0.20
N GLY A 86 16.84 -11.93 1.00
CA GLY A 86 17.49 -10.87 1.79
C GLY A 86 17.43 -9.49 1.10
N ARG A 87 16.60 -9.33 0.07
CA ARG A 87 16.40 -8.07 -0.64
C ARG A 87 15.44 -7.20 0.15
N THR A 88 15.97 -6.43 1.08
CA THR A 88 15.21 -5.39 1.76
C THR A 88 15.03 -4.19 0.84
N ARG A 89 13.91 -3.48 0.98
CA ARG A 89 13.73 -2.16 0.36
C ARG A 89 14.81 -1.21 0.87
N ASP A 90 15.21 -0.27 0.02
CA ASP A 90 16.19 0.75 0.40
C ASP A 90 15.73 1.52 1.64
N LEU A 91 16.44 1.31 2.74
CA LEU A 91 16.14 1.89 4.04
C LEU A 91 16.64 3.33 4.18
N THR A 92 17.44 3.83 3.23
CA THR A 92 18.01 5.20 3.30
C THR A 92 16.92 6.25 3.38
N ALA A 93 15.86 6.11 2.60
CA ALA A 93 14.70 6.99 2.64
C ALA A 93 14.03 7.01 4.02
N TYR A 94 14.04 5.90 4.77
CA TYR A 94 13.44 5.80 6.10
C TYR A 94 14.30 6.47 7.18
N ARG A 95 15.63 6.51 7.01
CA ARG A 95 16.57 7.10 7.98
C ARG A 95 16.45 8.62 8.08
N THR A 96 16.01 9.27 7.01
CA THR A 96 15.88 10.73 6.95
C THR A 96 14.52 11.23 7.43
N PHE A 97 13.60 10.34 7.85
CA PHE A 97 12.30 10.79 8.34
C PHE A 97 12.44 11.46 9.72
N PRO A 98 11.83 12.64 9.90
CA PRO A 98 12.01 13.47 11.09
C PRO A 98 11.44 12.88 12.40
N HIS A 99 10.82 11.69 12.37
CA HIS A 99 10.07 11.12 13.50
C HIS A 99 10.34 9.64 13.77
N VAL A 100 11.49 9.09 13.35
CA VAL A 100 11.95 7.80 13.85
C VAL A 100 12.69 8.05 15.17
N LEU A 101 11.95 8.01 16.28
CA LEU A 101 12.49 8.02 17.64
C LEU A 101 13.30 6.75 17.92
#